data_AF-Q11ZV2-F1
#
_entry.id   AF-Q11ZV2-F1
#
_cell.length_a   1.000
_cell.length_b   1.000
_cell.length_c   1.000
_cell.angle_alpha   90.00
_cell.angle_beta   90.00
_cell.angle_gamma   90.00
#
_symmetry.space_group_name_H-M   'P 1'
#
loop_
_entity.id
_entity.type
_entity.pdbx_description
1 polymer ?
#
loop_
_entity_poly.entity_id
_entity_poly.type
_entity_poly.pdbx_seq_one_letter_code
_entity_poly.pdbx_strand_id
1 'polypeptide(L)'
;MPAHDIKSGAALRKLFPYMFDKPNTGFSFYRGWMLITAKCCIEIDHLLGENRELFHWVQIKEKYGAARLYYSFADQTAIRLDARLPDAMLQAWEFPAGNMPLGAAIGRLVAAAEKATAETCMICGCAAQPQRYENYFLTLCANHHPQSFHSLEEHPANYVLRIADADFPVSNGAK
;
A
#
# COMPACT_ATOMS: atom_id res chain seq x y z
N MET A 1 16.37 -6.70 -8.31
CA MET A 1 15.60 -7.85 -7.79
C MET A 1 14.14 -7.69 -8.20
N PRO A 2 13.48 -8.72 -8.71
CA PRO A 2 12.12 -8.58 -9.20
C PRO A 2 11.09 -8.64 -8.06
N ALA A 3 10.02 -7.85 -8.16
CA ALA A 3 9.02 -7.70 -7.08
C ALA A 3 8.26 -9.00 -6.72
N HIS A 4 8.23 -10.00 -7.63
CA HIS A 4 7.51 -11.25 -7.42
C HIS A 4 8.13 -12.18 -6.37
N ASP A 5 9.38 -11.94 -5.97
CA ASP A 5 10.07 -12.72 -4.94
C ASP A 5 9.69 -12.28 -3.51
N ILE A 6 9.05 -11.11 -3.36
CA ILE A 6 8.69 -10.57 -2.05
C ILE A 6 7.26 -10.98 -1.69
N LYS A 7 7.12 -11.95 -0.79
CA LYS A 7 5.84 -12.62 -0.48
C LYS A 7 5.24 -12.28 0.88
N SER A 8 5.91 -11.46 1.69
CA SER A 8 5.44 -11.09 3.03
C SER A 8 5.90 -9.69 3.45
N GLY A 9 5.25 -9.14 4.47
CA GLY A 9 5.66 -7.90 5.11
C GLY A 9 7.04 -8.01 5.75
N ALA A 10 7.34 -9.13 6.41
CA ALA A 10 8.67 -9.39 6.99
C ALA A 10 9.78 -9.44 5.92
N ALA A 11 9.54 -10.09 4.78
CA ALA A 11 10.49 -10.11 3.67
C ALA A 11 10.73 -8.70 3.12
N LEU A 12 9.67 -7.90 2.97
CA LEU A 12 9.78 -6.51 2.51
C LEU A 12 10.58 -5.64 3.48
N ARG A 13 10.33 -5.76 4.79
CA ARG A 13 11.08 -5.06 5.84
C ARG A 13 12.55 -5.45 5.85
N LYS A 14 12.86 -6.75 5.69
CA LYS A 14 14.24 -7.24 5.63
C LYS A 14 15.04 -6.63 4.47
N LEU A 15 14.36 -6.37 3.35
CA LEU A 15 14.98 -5.79 2.16
C LEU A 15 15.13 -4.26 2.25
N PHE A 16 14.18 -3.58 2.87
CA PHE A 16 14.16 -2.12 2.97
C PHE A 16 14.03 -1.64 4.43
N PRO A 17 14.92 -2.03 5.35
CA PRO A 17 14.76 -1.74 6.77
C PRO A 17 14.61 -0.24 7.05
N TYR A 18 15.35 0.60 6.33
CA TYR A 18 15.29 2.06 6.46
C TYR A 18 13.89 2.65 6.18
N MET A 19 13.08 1.99 5.33
CA MET A 19 11.73 2.44 5.02
C MET A 19 10.72 2.14 6.13
N PHE A 20 10.99 1.14 6.98
CA PHE A 20 9.99 0.60 7.91
C PHE A 20 10.40 0.68 9.40
N ASP A 21 11.68 0.84 9.70
CA ASP A 21 12.20 0.81 11.08
C ASP A 21 12.14 2.18 11.78
N LYS A 22 11.88 3.26 11.03
CA LYS A 22 11.66 4.59 11.61
C LYS A 22 10.29 4.67 12.33
N PRO A 23 10.09 5.67 13.22
CA PRO A 23 8.84 5.86 13.94
C PRO A 23 7.63 5.88 12.99
N ASN A 24 6.61 5.09 13.32
CA ASN A 24 5.43 4.91 12.48
C ASN A 24 4.19 4.62 13.33
N THR A 25 3.03 4.69 12.69
CA THR A 25 1.71 4.45 13.32
C THR A 25 1.09 3.11 12.89
N GLY A 26 1.90 2.22 12.34
CA GLY A 26 1.49 0.90 11.88
C GLY A 26 1.40 0.77 10.36
N PHE A 27 1.66 -0.45 9.90
CA PHE A 27 1.61 -0.84 8.49
C PHE A 27 0.68 -2.04 8.33
N SER A 28 -0.39 -1.86 7.57
CA SER A 28 -1.37 -2.90 7.28
C SER A 28 -1.83 -2.76 5.84
N PHE A 29 -1.64 -3.81 5.05
CA PHE A 29 -2.10 -3.88 3.68
C PHE A 29 -2.57 -5.31 3.38
N TYR A 30 -3.50 -5.45 2.45
CA TYR A 30 -4.02 -6.76 2.11
C TYR A 30 -3.06 -7.54 1.20
N ARG A 31 -3.14 -8.87 1.26
CA ARG A 31 -2.31 -9.81 0.50
C ARG A 31 -2.26 -9.49 -1.00
N GLY A 32 -3.40 -9.17 -1.61
CA GLY A 32 -3.49 -8.86 -3.04
C GLY A 32 -2.72 -7.61 -3.45
N TRP A 33 -2.37 -6.74 -2.49
CA TRP A 33 -1.59 -5.53 -2.75
C TRP A 33 -0.09 -5.70 -2.52
N MET A 34 0.35 -6.86 -2.01
CA MET A 34 1.76 -7.12 -1.66
C MET A 34 2.72 -6.80 -2.83
N LEU A 35 2.39 -7.25 -4.04
CA LEU A 35 3.25 -7.01 -5.22
C LEU A 35 3.32 -5.54 -5.61
N ILE A 36 2.22 -4.80 -5.44
CA ILE A 36 2.16 -3.35 -5.72
C ILE A 36 3.02 -2.61 -4.70
N THR A 37 2.87 -2.91 -3.41
CA THR A 37 3.66 -2.32 -2.34
C THR A 37 5.15 -2.64 -2.50
N ALA A 38 5.49 -3.89 -2.83
CA ALA A 38 6.85 -4.33 -3.11
C ALA A 38 7.48 -3.57 -4.29
N LYS A 39 6.75 -3.47 -5.40
CA LYS A 39 7.19 -2.71 -6.58
C LYS A 39 7.43 -1.24 -6.25
N CYS A 40 6.51 -0.61 -5.51
CA CYS A 40 6.65 0.77 -5.06
C CYS A 40 7.92 0.97 -4.21
N CYS A 41 8.21 0.07 -3.27
CA CYS A 41 9.44 0.13 -2.48
C CYS A 41 10.70 0.00 -3.34
N ILE A 42 10.71 -0.92 -4.32
CA ILE A 42 11.85 -1.09 -5.23
C ILE A 42 12.07 0.18 -6.08
N GLU A 43 11.01 0.76 -6.63
CA GLU A 43 11.11 1.97 -7.46
C GLU A 43 11.56 3.18 -6.65
N ILE A 44 11.08 3.32 -5.42
CA ILE A 44 11.54 4.37 -4.49
C ILE A 44 13.01 4.14 -4.09
N ASP A 45 13.43 2.91 -3.78
CA ASP A 45 14.82 2.60 -3.43
C ASP A 45 15.78 2.97 -4.57
N HIS A 46 15.44 2.59 -5.81
CA HIS A 46 16.22 2.97 -6.99
C HIS A 46 16.29 4.48 -7.18
N LEU A 47 15.18 5.19 -6.94
CA LEU A 47 15.10 6.63 -7.12
C LEU A 47 15.89 7.41 -6.04
N LEU A 48 15.94 6.89 -4.82
CA LEU A 48 16.69 7.50 -3.71
C LEU A 48 18.20 7.36 -3.88
N GLY A 49 18.68 6.21 -4.39
CA GLY A 49 20.10 5.94 -4.57
C GLY A 49 20.84 5.98 -3.24
N GLU A 50 21.79 6.92 -3.09
CA GLU A 50 22.54 7.11 -1.85
C GLU A 50 21.73 7.82 -0.75
N ASN A 51 20.63 8.50 -1.10
CA ASN A 51 19.83 9.33 -0.20
C ASN A 51 18.71 8.55 0.53
N ARG A 52 18.96 7.29 0.87
CA ARG A 52 17.93 6.38 1.44
C ARG A 52 17.36 6.89 2.77
N GLU A 53 18.20 7.55 3.56
CA GLU A 53 17.85 8.12 4.85
C GLU A 53 16.76 9.18 4.79
N LEU A 54 16.57 9.82 3.62
CA LEU A 54 15.54 10.84 3.43
C LEU A 54 14.13 10.27 3.49
N PHE A 55 13.91 8.98 3.25
CA PHE A 55 12.58 8.42 3.11
C PHE A 55 12.24 7.36 4.17
N HIS A 56 11.01 7.39 4.68
CA HIS A 56 10.40 6.25 5.36
C HIS A 56 8.88 6.29 5.33
N TRP A 57 8.26 5.12 5.47
CA TRP A 57 6.83 4.98 5.67
C TRP A 57 6.44 5.41 7.09
N VAL A 58 5.37 6.19 7.19
CA VAL A 58 4.78 6.65 8.46
C VAL A 58 3.53 5.85 8.80
N GLN A 59 2.73 5.49 7.78
CA GLN A 59 1.54 4.67 7.93
C GLN A 59 1.20 4.00 6.61
N ILE A 60 0.81 2.73 6.67
CA ILE A 60 0.14 2.06 5.55
C ILE A 60 -1.17 1.52 6.10
N LYS A 61 -2.29 1.88 5.48
CA LYS A 61 -3.62 1.41 5.88
C LYS A 61 -4.54 1.26 4.68
N GLU A 62 -5.64 0.54 4.85
CA GLU A 62 -6.74 0.60 3.90
C GLU A 62 -7.61 1.83 4.16
N LYS A 63 -8.13 2.41 3.07
CA LYS A 63 -9.25 3.33 3.10
C LYS A 63 -9.97 3.34 1.75
N TYR A 64 -11.26 3.09 1.79
CA TYR A 64 -12.17 3.04 0.65
C TYR A 64 -11.81 1.99 -0.42
N GLY A 65 -11.37 0.81 0.02
CA GLY A 65 -11.02 -0.29 -0.88
C GLY A 65 -9.65 -0.15 -1.53
N ALA A 66 -8.82 0.78 -1.07
CA ALA A 66 -7.47 1.03 -1.59
C ALA A 66 -6.47 1.24 -0.46
N ALA A 67 -5.18 1.05 -0.75
CA ALA A 67 -4.12 1.40 0.18
C ALA A 67 -3.96 2.91 0.26
N ARG A 68 -3.66 3.40 1.47
CA ARG A 68 -3.10 4.72 1.73
C ARG A 68 -1.70 4.57 2.26
N LEU A 69 -0.77 5.23 1.59
CA LEU A 69 0.66 5.11 1.78
C LEU A 69 1.20 6.46 2.26
N TYR A 70 1.20 6.65 3.58
CA TYR A 70 1.76 7.84 4.22
C TYR A 70 3.25 7.65 4.44
N TYR A 71 4.02 8.67 4.09
CA TYR A 71 5.47 8.67 4.20
C TYR A 71 5.99 10.04 4.61
N SER A 72 7.20 10.04 5.11
CA SER A 72 8.01 11.23 5.32
C SER A 72 9.19 11.23 4.35
N PHE A 73 9.49 12.41 3.83
CA PHE A 73 10.63 12.67 2.96
C PHE A 73 11.40 13.89 3.48
N ALA A 74 12.71 13.74 3.73
CA ALA A 74 13.59 14.75 4.32
C ALA A 74 13.01 15.37 5.62
N ASP A 75 12.51 14.51 6.51
CA ASP A 75 11.83 14.87 7.76
C ASP A 75 10.57 15.75 7.61
N GLN A 76 10.09 15.90 6.38
CA GLN A 76 8.82 16.54 6.07
C GLN A 76 7.76 15.47 5.80
N THR A 77 6.52 15.76 6.18
CA THR A 77 5.37 14.93 5.79
C THR A 77 4.57 15.70 4.76
N ALA A 78 4.20 15.04 3.67
CA ALA A 78 3.33 15.64 2.68
C ALA A 78 1.95 15.95 3.29
N ILE A 79 1.43 17.14 2.99
CA ILE A 79 0.03 17.47 3.21
C ILE A 79 -0.77 16.72 2.16
N ARG A 80 -1.71 15.88 2.61
CA ARG A 80 -2.68 15.20 1.74
C ARG A 80 -4.03 15.89 1.84
N LEU A 81 -4.57 16.29 0.70
CA LEU A 81 -5.94 16.78 0.58
C LEU A 81 -6.78 15.69 -0.10
N ASP A 82 -7.78 15.18 0.61
CA ASP A 82 -8.85 14.37 0.02
C ASP A 82 -10.11 15.24 -0.09
N ALA A 83 -10.61 15.46 -1.31
CA ALA A 83 -11.88 16.15 -1.52
C ALA A 83 -12.88 15.20 -2.16
N ARG A 84 -13.99 14.95 -1.45
CA ARG A 84 -15.09 14.14 -1.96
C ARG A 84 -15.99 15.02 -2.82
N LEU A 85 -16.10 14.66 -4.09
CA LEU A 85 -17.04 15.22 -5.05
C LEU A 85 -18.27 14.28 -5.15
N PRO A 86 -19.41 14.73 -5.73
CA PRO A 86 -20.61 13.90 -5.84
C PRO A 86 -20.38 12.56 -6.56
N ASP A 87 -19.48 12.53 -7.53
CA ASP A 87 -19.18 11.42 -8.43
C ASP A 87 -17.70 10.98 -8.40
N ALA A 88 -16.85 11.66 -7.62
CA ALA A 88 -15.43 11.40 -7.60
C ALA A 88 -14.78 11.64 -6.23
N MET A 89 -13.57 11.13 -6.07
CA MET A 89 -12.67 11.48 -4.97
C MET A 89 -11.43 12.13 -5.56
N LEU A 90 -11.23 13.42 -5.31
CA LEU A 90 -10.01 14.12 -5.66
C LEU A 90 -8.97 13.90 -4.56
N GLN A 91 -7.75 13.57 -4.95
CA GLN A 91 -6.62 13.41 -4.04
C GLN A 91 -5.46 14.24 -4.54
N ALA A 92 -4.93 15.11 -3.67
CA ALA A 92 -3.77 15.93 -3.95
C ALA A 92 -2.74 15.80 -2.83
N TRP A 93 -1.48 15.95 -3.20
CA TRP A 93 -0.33 15.92 -2.31
C TRP A 93 0.46 17.20 -2.48
N GLU A 94 0.79 17.85 -1.37
CA GLU A 94 1.63 19.03 -1.35
C GLU A 94 2.71 18.86 -0.30
N PHE A 95 3.96 19.07 -0.70
CA PHE A 95 5.07 19.12 0.24
C PHE A 95 5.29 20.57 0.67
N PRO A 96 5.43 20.84 1.99
CA PRO A 96 5.85 22.15 2.46
C PRO A 96 7.12 22.58 1.72
N ALA A 97 7.13 23.80 1.17
CA ALA A 97 8.03 24.22 0.11
C ALA A 97 9.52 23.86 0.33
N GLY A 98 10.00 23.00 -0.57
CA GLY A 98 11.38 22.80 -0.95
C GLY A 98 11.33 22.14 -2.31
N ASN A 99 11.73 22.85 -3.37
CA ASN A 99 11.68 22.38 -4.75
C ASN A 99 12.64 21.18 -4.92
N MET A 100 12.20 20.00 -4.46
CA MET A 100 12.94 18.75 -4.56
C MET A 100 12.26 17.90 -5.64
N PRO A 101 12.75 17.93 -6.89
CA PRO A 101 12.29 17.05 -7.96
C PRO A 101 12.17 15.58 -7.54
N LEU A 102 13.05 15.15 -6.62
CA LEU A 102 13.03 13.82 -6.00
C LEU A 102 11.75 13.57 -5.19
N GLY A 103 11.35 14.49 -4.30
CA GLY A 103 10.12 14.36 -3.52
C GLY A 103 8.87 14.32 -4.40
N ALA A 104 8.82 15.15 -5.44
CA ALA A 104 7.73 15.12 -6.42
C ALA A 104 7.68 13.79 -7.22
N ALA A 105 8.84 13.22 -7.55
CA ALA A 105 8.93 11.92 -8.21
C ALA A 105 8.46 10.78 -7.29
N ILE A 106 8.86 10.78 -6.02
CA ILE A 106 8.36 9.83 -5.00
C ILE A 106 6.85 9.96 -4.87
N GLY A 107 6.31 11.18 -4.79
CA GLY A 107 4.87 11.42 -4.74
C GLY A 107 4.10 10.81 -5.91
N ARG A 108 4.66 10.85 -7.12
CA ARG A 108 4.05 10.18 -8.29
C ARG A 108 4.07 8.66 -8.18
N LEU A 109 5.16 8.07 -7.69
CA LEU A 109 5.25 6.62 -7.47
C LEU A 109 4.22 6.16 -6.44
N VAL A 110 4.12 6.90 -5.32
CA VAL A 110 3.14 6.61 -4.27
C VAL A 110 1.71 6.74 -4.80
N ALA A 111 1.37 7.82 -5.49
CA ALA A 111 0.05 8.00 -6.08
C ALA A 111 -0.30 6.91 -7.11
N ALA A 112 0.67 6.49 -7.92
CA ALA A 112 0.48 5.40 -8.88
C ALA A 112 0.24 4.06 -8.17
N ALA A 113 0.96 3.78 -7.07
CA ALA A 113 0.75 2.58 -6.27
C ALA A 113 -0.64 2.57 -5.60
N GLU A 114 -1.05 3.69 -4.98
CA GLU A 114 -2.40 3.83 -4.40
C GLU A 114 -3.48 3.59 -5.45
N LYS A 115 -3.35 4.21 -6.63
CA LYS A 115 -4.27 3.99 -7.75
C LYS A 115 -4.31 2.50 -8.15
N ALA A 116 -3.15 1.87 -8.29
CA ALA A 116 -3.10 0.45 -8.64
C ALA A 116 -3.81 -0.43 -7.61
N THR A 117 -3.70 -0.11 -6.32
CA THR A 117 -4.44 -0.87 -5.28
C THR A 117 -5.95 -0.67 -5.36
N ALA A 118 -6.42 0.51 -5.81
CA ALA A 118 -7.84 0.77 -6.02
C ALA A 118 -8.44 -0.03 -7.19
N GLU A 119 -7.61 -0.51 -8.12
CA GLU A 119 -8.00 -1.30 -9.29
C GLU A 119 -7.64 -2.79 -9.14
N THR A 120 -7.22 -3.19 -7.93
CA THR A 120 -6.69 -4.53 -7.65
C THR A 120 -7.41 -5.17 -6.47
N CYS A 121 -7.86 -6.41 -6.66
CA CYS A 121 -8.52 -7.19 -5.63
C CYS A 121 -7.63 -7.30 -4.40
N MET A 122 -8.13 -6.79 -3.27
CA MET A 122 -7.37 -6.77 -2.02
C MET A 122 -6.99 -8.17 -1.53
N ILE A 123 -7.74 -9.22 -1.87
CA ILE A 123 -7.45 -10.58 -1.43
C ILE A 123 -6.39 -11.26 -2.31
N CYS A 124 -6.61 -11.32 -3.62
CA CYS A 124 -5.78 -12.15 -4.52
C CYS A 124 -4.90 -11.38 -5.51
N GLY A 125 -5.08 -10.06 -5.66
CA GLY A 125 -4.30 -9.26 -6.60
C GLY A 125 -4.78 -9.27 -8.05
N CYS A 126 -5.91 -9.94 -8.36
CA CYS A 126 -6.52 -9.86 -9.69
C CYS A 126 -7.13 -8.48 -9.94
N ALA A 127 -7.27 -8.09 -11.21
CA ALA A 127 -7.97 -6.85 -11.57
C ALA A 127 -9.40 -6.81 -10.98
N ALA A 128 -9.76 -5.66 -10.44
CA ALA A 128 -11.05 -5.44 -9.80
C ALA A 128 -11.42 -3.96 -9.89
N GLN A 129 -12.65 -3.64 -9.47
CA GLN A 129 -13.12 -2.27 -9.34
C GLN A 129 -13.62 -2.07 -7.91
N PRO A 130 -13.47 -0.85 -7.36
CA PRO A 130 -14.00 -0.55 -6.05
C PRO A 130 -15.52 -0.60 -6.11
N GLN A 131 -16.12 -1.37 -5.20
CA GLN A 131 -17.56 -1.51 -5.09
C GLN A 131 -18.01 -1.19 -3.68
N ARG A 132 -19.21 -0.63 -3.56
CA ARG A 132 -19.85 -0.40 -2.28
C ARG A 132 -20.59 -1.66 -1.85
N TYR A 133 -20.27 -2.14 -0.67
CA TYR A 133 -20.94 -3.26 -0.03
C TYR A 133 -21.49 -2.77 1.31
N GLU A 134 -22.79 -2.50 1.33
CA GLU A 134 -23.48 -1.86 2.47
C GLU A 134 -22.82 -0.53 2.89
N ASN A 135 -21.99 -0.57 3.94
CA ASN A 135 -21.29 0.57 4.53
C ASN A 135 -19.78 0.58 4.23
N TYR A 136 -19.27 -0.42 3.52
CA TYR A 136 -17.87 -0.56 3.18
C TYR A 136 -17.63 -0.33 1.69
N PHE A 137 -16.44 0.16 1.36
CA PHE A 137 -15.93 0.17 -0.01
C PHE A 137 -14.83 -0.86 -0.08
N LEU A 138 -15.01 -1.88 -0.90
CA LEU A 138 -14.04 -2.95 -1.08
C LEU A 138 -13.71 -3.10 -2.56
N THR A 139 -12.45 -3.40 -2.84
CA THR A 139 -12.01 -3.73 -4.20
C THR A 139 -11.82 -5.24 -4.26
N LEU A 140 -12.81 -5.94 -4.80
CA LEU A 140 -12.86 -7.40 -4.88
C LEU A 140 -13.12 -7.85 -6.33
N CYS A 141 -12.46 -8.91 -6.77
CA CYS A 141 -12.75 -9.54 -8.06
C CYS A 141 -13.99 -10.44 -7.96
N ALA A 142 -14.53 -10.89 -9.10
CA ALA A 142 -15.71 -11.77 -9.16
C ALA A 142 -15.60 -13.06 -8.32
N ASN A 143 -14.38 -13.56 -8.08
CA ASN A 143 -14.15 -14.79 -7.30
C ASN A 143 -14.15 -14.56 -5.78
N HIS A 144 -14.19 -13.31 -5.31
CA HIS A 144 -14.16 -12.98 -3.88
C HIS A 144 -15.41 -12.21 -3.48
N HIS A 145 -16.20 -12.80 -2.58
CA HIS A 145 -17.43 -12.21 -2.08
C HIS A 145 -17.16 -11.33 -0.85
N PRO A 146 -17.93 -10.25 -0.60
CA PRO A 146 -17.81 -9.39 0.58
C PRO A 146 -17.95 -10.10 1.91
N GLN A 147 -18.63 -11.25 1.99
CA GLN A 147 -18.65 -12.06 3.21
C GLN A 147 -17.27 -12.61 3.58
N SER A 148 -16.37 -12.76 2.59
CA SER A 148 -14.95 -13.02 2.86
C SER A 148 -14.32 -11.86 3.64
N PHE A 149 -14.88 -10.65 3.58
CA PHE A 149 -14.47 -9.48 4.36
C PHE A 149 -14.93 -9.53 5.82
N HIS A 150 -16.10 -10.04 6.15
CA HIS A 150 -16.44 -10.27 7.57
C HIS A 150 -15.47 -11.25 8.23
N SER A 151 -14.99 -12.24 7.48
CA SER A 151 -13.89 -13.10 7.94
C SER A 151 -12.53 -12.37 8.07
N LEU A 152 -12.35 -11.17 7.47
CA LEU A 152 -11.16 -10.33 7.65
C LEU A 152 -11.16 -9.62 9.01
N GLU A 153 -12.33 -9.24 9.53
CA GLU A 153 -12.44 -8.64 10.85
C GLU A 153 -12.31 -9.70 11.96
N GLU A 154 -12.86 -10.90 11.72
CA GLU A 154 -12.78 -12.02 12.67
C GLU A 154 -11.41 -12.74 12.64
N HIS A 155 -10.76 -12.79 11.48
CA HIS A 155 -9.46 -13.44 11.26
C HIS A 155 -8.52 -12.61 10.37
N PRO A 156 -8.07 -11.43 10.84
CA PRO A 156 -7.23 -10.51 10.05
C PRO A 156 -5.92 -11.15 9.60
N ALA A 157 -5.39 -12.06 10.42
CA ALA A 157 -4.16 -12.80 10.17
C ALA A 157 -4.23 -13.77 8.99
N ASN A 158 -5.33 -13.87 8.24
CA ASN A 158 -5.45 -14.69 7.01
C ASN A 158 -5.32 -13.89 5.70
N TYR A 159 -5.30 -12.55 5.78
CA TYR A 159 -5.45 -11.72 4.58
C TYR A 159 -4.87 -10.31 4.71
N VAL A 160 -4.75 -9.79 5.93
CA VAL A 160 -4.02 -8.55 6.21
C VAL A 160 -2.59 -8.93 6.54
N LEU A 161 -1.65 -8.39 5.77
CA LEU A 161 -0.23 -8.49 6.06
C LEU A 161 0.15 -7.29 6.91
N ARG A 162 0.67 -7.54 8.12
CA ARG A 162 1.43 -6.53 8.85
C ARG A 162 2.90 -6.70 8.53
N ILE A 163 3.63 -5.60 8.55
CA ILE A 163 5.09 -5.60 8.34
C ILE A 163 5.82 -6.45 9.40
N ALA A 164 5.21 -6.65 10.58
CA ALA A 164 5.75 -7.49 11.64
C ALA A 164 5.31 -8.97 11.55
N ASP A 165 4.38 -9.33 10.65
CA ASP A 165 3.86 -10.70 10.58
C ASP A 165 4.81 -11.58 9.73
N ALA A 166 5.02 -12.82 10.20
CA ALA A 166 5.85 -13.82 9.53
C ALA A 166 5.23 -14.30 8.19
N ASP A 167 6.05 -14.97 7.38
CA ASP A 167 5.68 -15.47 6.05
C ASP A 167 4.36 -16.25 6.05
N PHE A 168 3.46 -15.89 5.14
CA PHE A 168 2.26 -16.67 4.88
C PHE A 168 2.59 -17.93 4.09
N PRO A 169 2.01 -19.09 4.42
CA PRO A 169 2.03 -20.22 3.52
C PRO A 169 1.31 -19.85 2.22
N VAL A 170 2.01 -19.98 1.09
CA VAL A 170 1.43 -19.84 -0.24
C VAL A 170 0.36 -20.93 -0.38
N SER A 171 -0.92 -20.53 -0.40
CA SER A 171 -2.00 -21.42 -0.78
C SER A 171 -1.79 -21.81 -2.24
N ASN A 172 -1.22 -23.00 -2.47
CA ASN A 172 -1.31 -23.68 -3.75
C ASN A 172 -2.77 -24.07 -3.95
N GLY A 173 -3.55 -23.21 -4.59
CA GLY A 173 -4.99 -23.38 -4.75
C GLY A 173 -5.45 -22.99 -6.15
N ALA A 174 -5.04 -23.77 -7.15
CA ALA A 174 -5.77 -23.91 -8.41
C ALA A 174 -5.53 -25.33 -8.95
N LYS A 175 -6.51 -26.20 -8.71
CA LYS A 175 -6.93 -27.25 -9.63
C LYS A 175 -8.42 -27.08 -9.86
#